data_AF-A0A7C4G7H6-F1
#
_entry.id   AF-A0A7C4G7H6-F1
#
_cell.length_a   1.000
_cell.length_b   1.000
_cell.length_c   1.000
_cell.angle_alpha   90.00
_cell.angle_beta   90.00
_cell.angle_gamma   90.00
#
_symmetry.space_group_name_H-M   'P 1'
#
loop_
_entity.id
_entity.type
_entity.pdbx_description
1 polymer ?
#
loop_
_entity_poly.entity_id
_entity_poly.type
_entity_poly.pdbx_seq_one_letter_code
_entity_poly.pdbx_strand_id
1 'polypeptide(L)'
;MERFPSEGGTAAGPPVGLAERPVAAAHPAPSSPDRRAAGSSATRAGRPAPRGRLGRFGRTLTRPRRVLLALVAVWVVSTFDLYFTLQERAATHFVELNPLAGVLLDQPPLAVATFKFALLAFGSVILVTLRRHSVTELAAWFLLAVKIYVAVRWFVYFDSLVTSKIDPFITWPPGG
;
A
#
# COMPACT_ATOMS: atom_id res chain seq x y z
N MET A 1 -11.90 36.71 -26.70
CA MET A 1 -13.11 36.12 -27.30
C MET A 1 -12.63 35.23 -28.43
N GLU A 2 -12.08 34.06 -28.10
CA GLU A 2 -11.41 33.17 -29.06
C GLU A 2 -12.13 31.82 -29.10
N ARG A 3 -12.38 31.36 -30.33
CA ARG A 3 -13.24 30.23 -30.68
C ARG A 3 -12.52 28.90 -30.47
N PHE A 4 -13.18 27.96 -29.80
CA PHE A 4 -12.81 26.55 -29.82
C PHE A 4 -13.24 25.89 -31.13
N PRO A 5 -12.40 25.04 -31.76
CA PRO A 5 -12.86 24.10 -32.77
C PRO A 5 -13.43 22.84 -32.11
N SER A 6 -14.62 22.51 -32.56
CA SER A 6 -15.38 21.28 -32.31
C SER A 6 -14.95 20.23 -33.34
N GLU A 7 -14.33 19.14 -32.90
CA GLU A 7 -14.18 17.94 -33.74
C GLU A 7 -14.84 16.75 -33.07
N GLY A 8 -15.98 16.38 -33.66
CA GLY A 8 -16.66 15.13 -33.41
C GLY A 8 -15.93 13.98 -34.11
N GLY A 9 -15.78 12.88 -33.39
CA GLY A 9 -15.19 11.65 -33.90
C GLY A 9 -15.94 10.45 -33.36
N THR A 10 -17.12 10.21 -33.93
CA THR A 10 -17.90 8.99 -33.74
C THR A 10 -17.19 7.83 -34.44
N ALA A 11 -16.64 6.88 -33.66
CA ALA A 11 -16.15 5.62 -34.20
C ALA A 11 -16.73 4.47 -33.39
N ALA A 12 -17.87 3.96 -33.88
CA ALA A 12 -18.41 2.66 -33.52
C ALA A 12 -17.52 1.55 -34.11
N GLY A 13 -17.18 0.56 -33.29
CA GLY A 13 -16.45 -0.64 -33.71
C GLY A 13 -16.84 -1.85 -32.83
N PRO A 14 -16.73 -3.08 -33.37
CA PRO A 14 -17.80 -4.10 -33.34
C PRO A 14 -17.60 -5.21 -32.27
N PRO A 15 -18.45 -6.25 -32.21
CA PRO A 15 -18.80 -6.97 -30.97
C PRO A 15 -17.97 -8.22 -30.67
N VAL A 16 -17.99 -8.58 -29.39
CA VAL A 16 -18.16 -9.92 -28.80
C VAL A 16 -17.70 -11.11 -29.67
N GLY A 17 -16.47 -11.57 -29.42
CA GLY A 17 -16.00 -12.91 -29.78
C GLY A 17 -16.06 -13.83 -28.56
N LEU A 18 -17.14 -14.60 -28.46
CA LEU A 18 -17.26 -15.78 -27.60
C LEU A 18 -16.33 -16.87 -28.15
N ALA A 19 -15.16 -17.04 -27.53
CA ALA A 19 -14.34 -18.23 -27.73
C ALA A 19 -14.71 -19.26 -26.66
N GLU A 20 -15.70 -20.10 -27.00
CA GLU A 20 -15.85 -21.41 -26.38
C GLU A 20 -14.53 -22.17 -26.51
N ARG A 21 -14.02 -22.70 -25.38
CA ARG A 21 -13.00 -23.76 -25.43
C ARG A 21 -13.56 -25.04 -24.81
N PRO A 22 -13.39 -26.19 -25.49
CA PRO A 22 -14.11 -27.41 -25.18
C PRO A 22 -13.49 -28.18 -24.03
N VAL A 23 -14.39 -28.83 -23.31
CA VAL A 23 -14.27 -30.05 -22.50
C VAL A 23 -13.20 -31.00 -23.04
N ALA A 24 -12.21 -31.36 -22.20
CA ALA A 24 -11.33 -32.49 -22.44
C ALA A 24 -11.17 -33.34 -21.17
N ALA A 25 -11.90 -34.46 -21.21
CA ALA A 25 -11.55 -35.81 -20.74
C ALA A 25 -11.08 -36.01 -19.28
N ALA A 26 -11.97 -36.66 -18.55
CA ALA A 26 -11.71 -37.50 -17.40
C ALA A 26 -10.48 -38.42 -17.58
N HIS A 27 -9.65 -38.50 -16.54
CA HIS A 27 -8.69 -39.60 -16.36
C HIS A 27 -9.03 -40.36 -15.07
N PRO A 28 -9.13 -41.70 -15.11
CA PRO A 28 -9.62 -42.53 -14.02
C PRO A 28 -8.61 -42.73 -12.89
N ALA A 29 -9.17 -42.96 -11.70
CA ALA A 29 -8.47 -43.42 -10.51
C ALA A 29 -7.89 -44.83 -10.69
N PRO A 30 -6.71 -45.11 -10.10
CA PRO A 30 -6.36 -46.44 -9.65
C PRO A 30 -6.49 -46.57 -8.13
N SER A 31 -7.28 -47.56 -7.74
CA SER A 31 -7.50 -48.09 -6.41
C SER A 31 -6.36 -48.99 -5.92
N SER A 32 -6.27 -49.08 -4.58
CA SER A 32 -5.81 -50.24 -3.78
C SER A 32 -4.31 -50.34 -3.46
N PRO A 33 -3.91 -51.23 -2.51
CA PRO A 33 -4.27 -51.23 -1.09
C PRO A 33 -3.02 -51.41 -0.19
N ASP A 34 -3.24 -51.35 1.13
CA ASP A 34 -2.47 -52.00 2.21
C ASP A 34 -0.95 -52.17 2.10
N ARG A 35 -0.24 -51.42 2.96
CA ARG A 35 1.01 -51.92 3.55
C ARG A 35 1.11 -51.55 5.03
N ARG A 36 0.49 -52.38 5.87
CA ARG A 36 0.85 -52.54 7.27
C ARG A 36 2.19 -53.29 7.39
N ALA A 37 3.18 -52.66 8.02
CA ALA A 37 4.18 -53.28 8.90
C ALA A 37 4.94 -52.12 9.57
N ALA A 38 4.63 -51.77 10.81
CA ALA A 38 5.21 -52.38 12.02
C ALA A 38 6.75 -52.32 11.99
N GLY A 39 7.29 -51.20 12.48
CA GLY A 39 8.72 -50.97 12.69
C GLY A 39 8.91 -50.02 13.86
N SER A 40 9.03 -50.60 15.05
CA SER A 40 9.42 -49.96 16.30
C SER A 40 10.74 -49.18 16.15
N SER A 41 10.86 -48.00 16.76
CA SER A 41 11.92 -47.70 17.74
C SER A 41 12.05 -46.20 17.99
N ALA A 42 11.74 -45.86 19.24
CA ALA A 42 12.12 -44.65 19.96
C ALA A 42 13.38 -43.94 19.44
N THR A 43 13.21 -42.71 18.96
CA THR A 43 14.30 -41.72 18.94
C THR A 43 13.80 -40.42 19.54
N ARG A 44 14.19 -40.22 20.80
CA ARG A 44 14.41 -38.95 21.50
C ARG A 44 13.35 -37.87 21.29
N ALA A 45 12.47 -37.76 22.29
CA ALA A 45 11.67 -36.57 22.55
C ALA A 45 12.57 -35.34 22.77
N GLY A 46 12.99 -34.72 21.67
CA GLY A 46 13.59 -33.39 21.67
C GLY A 46 12.53 -32.40 22.10
N ARG A 47 12.66 -31.92 23.34
CA ARG A 47 11.82 -30.88 23.93
C ARG A 47 11.79 -29.68 22.95
N PRO A 48 10.63 -29.32 22.37
CA PRO A 48 10.57 -28.21 21.44
C PRO A 48 10.95 -26.94 22.19
N ALA A 49 12.03 -26.30 21.77
CA ALA A 49 12.46 -25.01 22.30
C ALA A 49 11.26 -24.04 22.32
N PRO A 50 11.08 -23.23 23.37
CA PRO A 50 9.99 -22.27 23.46
C PRO A 50 10.18 -21.21 22.37
N ARG A 51 9.60 -21.47 21.20
CA ARG A 51 9.50 -20.50 20.11
C ARG A 51 8.84 -19.24 20.66
N GLY A 52 9.57 -18.12 20.58
CA GLY A 52 9.32 -16.89 21.30
C GLY A 52 7.87 -16.41 21.31
N ARG A 53 7.43 -15.93 22.48
CA ARG A 53 6.08 -15.40 22.75
C ARG A 53 5.62 -14.29 21.81
N LEU A 54 6.53 -13.61 21.12
CA LEU A 54 6.22 -12.51 20.20
C LEU A 54 5.43 -12.96 18.96
N GLY A 55 5.47 -14.24 18.58
CA GLY A 55 4.71 -14.76 17.43
C GLY A 55 3.22 -15.06 17.71
N ARG A 56 2.76 -14.98 18.96
CA ARG A 56 1.41 -15.43 19.34
C ARG A 56 0.33 -14.35 19.13
N PHE A 57 0.66 -13.07 19.33
CA PHE A 57 -0.28 -11.96 19.10
C PHE A 57 -0.67 -11.79 17.63
N GLY A 58 0.22 -12.13 16.70
CA GLY A 58 -0.10 -12.09 15.27
C GLY A 58 -1.07 -13.20 14.86
N ARG A 59 -0.97 -14.41 15.42
CA ARG A 59 -1.68 -15.60 14.92
C ARG A 59 -3.19 -15.62 15.17
N THR A 60 -3.69 -14.88 16.15
CA THR A 60 -5.11 -14.84 16.51
C THR A 60 -5.93 -13.85 15.70
N LEU A 61 -5.29 -12.94 14.95
CA LEU A 61 -5.98 -12.07 14.02
C LEU A 61 -6.13 -12.79 12.68
N THR A 62 -7.38 -13.05 12.29
CA THR A 62 -7.69 -13.55 10.95
C THR A 62 -7.03 -12.64 9.91
N ARG A 63 -6.39 -13.22 8.90
CA ARG A 63 -5.70 -12.51 7.81
C ARG A 63 -6.38 -11.20 7.35
N PRO A 64 -7.70 -11.17 7.07
CA PRO A 64 -8.37 -9.92 6.68
C PRO A 64 -8.33 -8.82 7.75
N ARG A 65 -8.33 -9.15 9.05
CA ARG A 65 -8.23 -8.15 10.12
C ARG A 65 -6.89 -7.44 10.12
N ARG A 66 -5.78 -8.13 9.81
CA ARG A 66 -4.45 -7.50 9.74
C ARG A 66 -4.38 -6.45 8.63
N VAL A 67 -4.92 -6.77 7.46
CA VAL A 67 -5.00 -5.83 6.34
C VAL A 67 -5.84 -4.62 6.72
N LEU A 68 -7.00 -4.82 7.36
CA LEU A 68 -7.84 -3.71 7.82
C LEU A 68 -7.14 -2.84 8.86
N LEU A 69 -6.44 -3.42 9.84
CA LEU A 69 -5.67 -2.67 10.84
C LEU A 69 -4.54 -1.85 10.19
N ALA A 70 -3.78 -2.47 9.26
CA ALA A 70 -2.75 -1.76 8.51
C ALA A 70 -3.35 -0.61 7.69
N LEU A 71 -4.52 -0.82 7.09
CA LEU A 71 -5.23 0.20 6.33
C LEU A 71 -5.69 1.36 7.23
N VAL A 72 -6.29 1.07 8.39
CA VAL A 72 -6.66 2.10 9.38
C VAL A 72 -5.44 2.90 9.81
N ALA A 73 -4.31 2.23 10.10
CA ALA A 73 -3.07 2.92 10.42
C ALA A 73 -2.58 3.81 9.27
N VAL A 74 -2.62 3.32 8.03
CA VAL A 74 -2.30 4.11 6.83
C VAL A 74 -3.19 5.34 6.69
N TRP A 75 -4.49 5.22 6.98
CA TRP A 75 -5.43 6.35 6.97
C TRP A 75 -5.05 7.40 8.01
N VAL A 76 -4.83 6.99 9.26
CA VAL A 76 -4.42 7.90 10.35
C VAL A 76 -3.14 8.63 9.98
N VAL A 77 -2.09 7.90 9.56
CA VAL A 77 -0.82 8.52 9.16
C VAL A 77 -0.97 9.43 7.95
N SER A 78 -1.83 9.08 6.99
CA SER A 78 -2.10 9.93 5.81
C SER A 78 -2.84 11.22 6.16
N THR A 79 -3.70 11.22 7.18
CA THR A 79 -4.34 12.45 7.68
C THR A 79 -3.32 13.38 8.30
N PHE A 80 -2.38 12.86 9.11
CA PHE A 80 -1.27 13.65 9.64
C PHE A 80 -0.34 14.18 8.54
N ASP A 81 0.01 13.35 7.55
CA ASP A 81 0.79 13.77 6.38
C ASP A 81 0.12 14.93 5.64
N LEU A 82 -1.20 14.86 5.44
CA LEU A 82 -1.96 15.94 4.81
C LEU A 82 -1.94 17.21 5.66
N TYR A 83 -2.14 17.10 6.97
CA TYR A 83 -2.07 18.25 7.88
C TYR A 83 -0.73 18.97 7.77
N PHE A 84 0.39 18.24 7.83
CA PHE A 84 1.73 18.82 7.68
C PHE A 84 1.97 19.39 6.29
N THR A 85 1.49 18.72 5.24
CA THR A 85 1.56 19.26 3.86
C THR A 85 0.84 20.60 3.74
N LEU A 86 -0.36 20.72 4.33
CA LEU A 86 -1.14 21.96 4.28
C LEU A 86 -0.51 23.08 5.11
N GLN A 87 0.11 22.73 6.24
CA GLN A 87 0.83 23.68 7.07
C GLN A 87 2.04 24.25 6.33
N GLU A 88 2.85 23.39 5.72
CA GLU A 88 4.08 23.78 5.03
C GLU A 88 3.81 24.48 3.70
N ARG A 89 2.67 24.21 3.05
CA ARG A 89 2.24 24.96 1.87
C ARG A 89 2.17 26.48 2.12
N ALA A 90 1.88 26.90 3.35
CA ALA A 90 1.86 28.31 3.71
C ALA A 90 3.26 28.93 3.87
N ALA A 91 4.32 28.11 3.95
CA ALA A 91 5.69 28.55 4.05
C ALA A 91 6.26 28.87 2.65
N THR A 92 6.96 29.99 2.53
CA THR A 92 7.49 30.53 1.26
C THR A 92 8.65 29.74 0.65
N HIS A 93 9.18 28.73 1.35
CA HIS A 93 10.39 28.00 0.93
C HIS A 93 10.13 26.58 0.42
N PHE A 94 8.87 26.16 0.25
CA PHE A 94 8.57 24.82 -0.22
C PHE A 94 8.75 24.71 -1.75
N VAL A 95 9.92 24.25 -2.18
CA VAL A 95 10.16 23.89 -3.59
C VAL A 95 9.60 22.50 -3.83
N GLU A 96 8.46 22.42 -4.52
CA GLU A 96 7.88 21.14 -4.88
C GLU A 96 8.69 20.42 -5.96
N LEU A 97 9.25 19.26 -5.59
CA LEU A 97 9.95 18.37 -6.51
C LEU A 97 8.99 17.60 -7.44
N ASN A 98 7.70 17.57 -7.14
CA ASN A 98 6.71 16.85 -7.93
C ASN A 98 5.97 17.82 -8.87
N PRO A 99 6.21 17.79 -10.19
CA PRO A 99 5.58 18.72 -11.12
C PRO A 99 4.04 18.59 -11.16
N LEU A 100 3.50 17.39 -10.87
CA LEU A 100 2.05 17.20 -10.73
C LEU A 100 1.49 17.85 -9.47
N ALA A 101 2.28 17.87 -8.39
CA ALA A 101 1.88 18.55 -7.17
C ALA A 101 1.88 20.07 -7.41
N GLY A 102 2.83 20.60 -8.18
CA GLY A 102 2.93 22.04 -8.46
C GLY A 102 1.65 22.59 -9.11
N VAL A 103 1.12 21.87 -10.10
CA VAL A 103 -0.15 22.24 -10.75
C VAL A 103 -1.34 22.19 -9.77
N LEU A 104 -1.30 21.27 -8.80
CA LEU A 104 -2.33 21.16 -7.76
C LEU A 104 -2.16 22.17 -6.63
N LEU A 105 -0.95 22.67 -6.39
CA LEU A 105 -0.68 23.72 -5.40
C LEU A 105 -1.19 25.09 -5.85
N ASP A 106 -1.37 25.32 -7.14
CA ASP A 106 -2.02 26.55 -7.62
C ASP A 106 -3.53 26.56 -7.32
N GLN A 107 -4.11 25.41 -6.96
CA GLN A 107 -5.52 25.24 -6.63
C GLN A 107 -5.78 25.44 -5.13
N PRO A 108 -7.04 25.73 -4.70
CA PRO A 108 -7.36 25.89 -3.28
C PRO A 108 -6.88 24.70 -2.43
N PRO A 109 -6.54 24.90 -1.14
CA PRO A 109 -6.08 23.83 -0.23
C PRO A 109 -6.96 22.58 -0.24
N LEU A 110 -8.26 22.79 -0.41
CA LEU A 110 -9.25 21.73 -0.48
C LEU A 110 -9.06 20.80 -1.70
N ALA A 111 -8.56 21.31 -2.83
CA ALA A 111 -8.29 20.49 -4.02
C ALA A 111 -7.16 19.48 -3.79
N VAL A 112 -6.10 19.88 -3.07
CA VAL A 112 -4.99 18.99 -2.69
C VAL A 112 -5.47 17.94 -1.71
N ALA A 113 -6.28 18.35 -0.72
CA ALA A 113 -6.87 17.43 0.25
C ALA A 113 -7.78 16.40 -0.43
N THR A 114 -8.71 16.83 -1.28
CA THR A 114 -9.63 15.92 -1.97
C THR A 114 -8.88 14.97 -2.91
N PHE A 115 -7.86 15.43 -3.61
CA PHE A 115 -7.03 14.58 -4.46
C PHE A 115 -6.28 13.50 -3.64
N LYS A 116 -5.61 13.88 -2.54
CA LYS A 116 -4.93 12.93 -1.65
C LYS A 116 -5.92 11.91 -1.06
N PHE A 117 -7.09 12.36 -0.59
CA PHE A 117 -8.13 11.47 -0.06
C PHE A 117 -8.73 10.57 -1.14
N ALA A 118 -8.94 11.06 -2.36
CA ALA A 118 -9.45 10.27 -3.47
C ALA A 118 -8.47 9.14 -3.83
N LEU A 119 -7.17 9.44 -3.94
CA LEU A 119 -6.13 8.43 -4.17
C LEU A 119 -6.06 7.41 -3.02
N LEU A 120 -6.10 7.88 -1.77
CA LEU A 120 -6.07 7.01 -0.59
C LEU A 120 -7.29 6.09 -0.55
N ALA A 121 -8.48 6.62 -0.81
CA ALA A 121 -9.72 5.87 -0.86
C ALA A 121 -9.70 4.85 -2.01
N PHE A 122 -9.27 5.26 -3.20
CA PHE A 122 -9.13 4.39 -4.36
C PHE A 122 -8.18 3.21 -4.09
N GLY A 123 -6.98 3.49 -3.57
CA GLY A 123 -6.02 2.44 -3.19
C GLY A 123 -6.57 1.53 -2.08
N SER A 124 -7.31 2.10 -1.12
CA SER A 124 -7.97 1.34 -0.05
C SER A 124 -9.03 0.38 -0.60
N VAL A 125 -9.86 0.83 -1.55
CA VAL A 125 -10.86 -0.02 -2.22
C VAL A 125 -10.18 -1.20 -2.94
N ILE A 126 -9.07 -0.95 -3.65
CA ILE A 126 -8.30 -2.01 -4.31
C ILE A 126 -7.79 -3.04 -3.30
N LEU A 127 -7.16 -2.59 -2.21
CA LEU A 127 -6.62 -3.48 -1.18
C LEU A 127 -7.73 -4.27 -0.46
N VAL A 128 -8.87 -3.65 -0.18
CA VAL A 128 -10.02 -4.31 0.45
C VAL A 128 -10.64 -5.33 -0.51
N THR A 129 -10.73 -5.03 -1.80
CA THR A 129 -11.27 -5.95 -2.82
C THR A 129 -10.37 -7.16 -2.99
N LEU A 130 -9.05 -6.96 -3.00
CA LEU A 130 -8.04 -8.02 -3.19
C LEU A 130 -7.61 -8.71 -1.88
N ARG A 131 -8.24 -8.42 -0.74
CA ARG A 131 -7.84 -8.88 0.61
C ARG A 131 -7.65 -10.40 0.80
N ARG A 132 -8.10 -11.22 -0.15
CA ARG A 132 -7.94 -12.68 -0.14
C ARG A 132 -6.53 -13.12 -0.58
N HIS A 133 -5.77 -12.27 -1.28
CA HIS A 133 -4.45 -12.60 -1.82
C HIS A 133 -3.30 -12.30 -0.84
N SER A 134 -2.27 -13.15 -0.83
CA SER A 134 -1.07 -12.96 0.01
C SER A 134 -0.28 -11.72 -0.34
N VAL A 135 -0.27 -11.37 -1.62
CA VAL A 135 0.42 -10.18 -2.13
C VAL A 135 -0.18 -8.90 -1.54
N THR A 136 -1.48 -8.88 -1.28
CA THR A 136 -2.18 -7.73 -0.68
C THR A 136 -1.74 -7.45 0.75
N GLU A 137 -1.44 -8.50 1.53
CA GLU A 137 -0.90 -8.33 2.88
C GLU A 137 0.49 -7.68 2.81
N LEU A 138 1.36 -8.16 1.92
CA LEU A 138 2.69 -7.57 1.71
C LEU A 138 2.60 -6.11 1.24
N ALA A 139 1.71 -5.82 0.29
CA ALA A 139 1.49 -4.48 -0.22
C ALA A 139 0.96 -3.52 0.87
N ALA A 140 0.04 -3.96 1.73
CA ALA A 140 -0.47 -3.16 2.84
C ALA A 140 0.63 -2.87 3.88
N TRP A 141 1.47 -3.86 4.21
CA TRP A 141 2.62 -3.67 5.09
C TRP A 141 3.67 -2.73 4.49
N PHE A 142 3.96 -2.87 3.20
CA PHE A 142 4.86 -1.98 2.49
C PHE A 142 4.33 -0.54 2.47
N LEU A 143 3.06 -0.35 2.15
CA LEU A 143 2.42 0.96 2.17
C LEU A 143 2.47 1.60 3.57
N LEU A 144 2.22 0.81 4.62
CA LEU A 144 2.36 1.26 6.00
C LEU A 144 3.80 1.67 6.32
N ALA A 145 4.80 0.87 5.92
CA ALA A 145 6.21 1.19 6.13
C ALA A 145 6.62 2.50 5.43
N VAL A 146 6.20 2.71 4.19
CA VAL A 146 6.43 3.96 3.45
C VAL A 146 5.79 5.14 4.18
N LYS A 147 4.56 4.99 4.67
CA LYS A 147 3.87 6.05 5.42
C LYS A 147 4.54 6.38 6.75
N ILE A 148 5.02 5.37 7.48
CA ILE A 148 5.83 5.57 8.69
C ILE A 148 7.12 6.32 8.35
N TYR A 149 7.81 5.93 7.28
CA TYR A 149 9.03 6.61 6.85
C TYR A 149 8.78 8.10 6.56
N VAL A 150 7.71 8.42 5.82
CA VAL A 150 7.32 9.81 5.56
C VAL A 150 6.97 10.55 6.85
N ALA A 151 6.26 9.92 7.79
CA ALA A 151 5.94 10.53 9.08
C ALA A 151 7.21 10.83 9.91
N VAL A 152 8.19 9.94 9.91
CA VAL A 152 9.49 10.17 10.55
C VAL A 152 10.22 11.33 9.88
N ARG A 153 10.16 11.44 8.55
CA ARG A 153 10.74 12.59 7.82
C ARG A 153 10.11 13.91 8.24
N TRP A 154 8.79 13.98 8.36
CA TRP A 154 8.10 15.15 8.90
C TRP A 154 8.52 15.47 10.33
N PHE A 155 8.62 14.44 11.19
CA PHE A 155 9.05 14.64 12.57
C PHE A 155 10.46 15.25 12.65
N VAL A 156 11.43 14.70 11.91
CA VAL A 156 12.80 15.22 11.86
C VAL A 156 12.82 16.66 11.32
N TYR A 157 12.06 16.94 10.26
CA TYR A 157 11.95 18.27 9.69
C TYR A 157 11.46 19.30 10.71
N PHE A 158 10.38 19.01 11.44
CA PHE A 158 9.86 19.92 12.47
C PHE A 158 10.79 20.03 13.69
N ASP A 159 11.46 18.95 14.08
CA ASP A 159 12.46 18.99 15.16
C ASP A 159 13.64 19.92 14.81
N SER A 160 14.11 19.87 13.56
CA SER A 160 15.15 20.76 13.05
C SER A 160 14.71 22.22 13.00
N LEU A 161 13.47 22.48 12.56
CA LEU A 161 12.89 23.83 12.57
C LEU A 161 12.82 24.43 13.99
N VAL A 162 12.41 23.63 14.98
CA VAL A 162 12.29 24.09 16.38
C VAL A 162 13.66 24.28 17.03
N THR A 163 14.64 23.43 16.71
CA THR A 163 15.96 23.44 17.36
C THR A 163 16.97 24.36 16.64
N SER A 164 16.59 24.98 15.52
CA SER A 164 17.49 25.79 14.65
C SER A 164 18.76 25.04 14.23
N LYS A 165 18.72 23.70 14.22
CA LYS A 165 19.83 22.88 13.74
C LYS A 165 19.70 22.75 12.22
N ILE A 166 20.79 23.05 11.50
CA ILE A 166 20.86 22.82 10.06
C ILE A 166 20.65 21.33 9.80
N ASP A 167 19.61 21.01 9.05
CA ASP A 167 19.23 19.64 8.76
C ASP A 167 20.13 19.07 7.65
N PRO A 168 20.99 18.06 7.93
CA PRO A 168 21.92 17.51 6.94
C PRO A 168 21.23 16.88 5.73
N PHE A 169 19.92 16.61 5.84
CA PHE A 169 19.10 16.09 4.75
C PHE A 169 18.50 17.17 3.84
N ILE A 170 18.52 18.45 4.24
CA ILE A 170 18.07 19.59 3.42
C ILE A 170 19.26 20.18 2.66
N THR A 171 20.47 20.17 3.22
CA THR A 171 21.67 20.75 2.62
C THR A 171 22.38 19.87 1.59
N TRP A 172 21.70 18.86 1.03
CA TRP A 172 22.27 18.01 -0.03
C TRP A 172 21.75 18.47 -1.40
N PRO A 173 22.59 18.99 -2.30
CA PRO A 173 24.06 18.91 -2.29
C PRO A 173 24.74 20.07 -1.54
N PRO A 174 25.86 19.80 -0.85
CA PRO A 174 26.68 20.81 -0.22
C PRO A 174 27.44 21.60 -1.29
N GLY A 175 27.00 22.82 -1.62
CA GLY A 175 27.82 23.78 -2.38
C GLY A 175 27.15 24.44 -3.59
N GLY A 176 26.01 25.09 -3.39
CA GLY A 176 25.47 26.10 -4.32
C GLY A 176 25.40 27.45 -3.62
#